data_AF-A0A7Y2UP98-F1
#
_entry.id   AF-A0A7Y2UP98-F1
#
_cell.length_a   1.000
_cell.length_b   1.000
_cell.length_c   1.000
_cell.angle_alpha   90.00
_cell.angle_beta   90.00
_cell.angle_gamma   90.00
#
_symmetry.space_group_name_H-M   'P 1'
#
loop_
_entity.id
_entity.type
_entity.pdbx_description
1 polymer ?
#
loop_
_entity_poly.entity_id
_entity_poly.type
_entity_poly.pdbx_seq_one_letter_code
_entity_poly.pdbx_strand_id
1 'polypeptide(L)'
;MLSKLNKYFLDIKPHFEEGGKFKSLYPLYEAFDSFLFSTTKSTPAAPHVRDAVDLKRIMITVIIALVPCTLMALWNTGYQANLVLVEIGAMPDGWRGAIMGIIGINPQSLT
;
A
#
# COMPACT_ATOMS: atom_id res chain seq x y z
N MET A 1 24.84 -2.09 -7.78
CA MET A 1 23.91 -1.14 -7.10
C MET A 1 23.10 -1.83 -6.00
N LEU A 2 22.38 -2.92 -6.31
CA LEU A 2 21.59 -3.73 -5.35
C LEU A 2 22.38 -4.27 -4.14
N SER A 3 23.65 -4.66 -4.33
CA SER A 3 24.51 -5.14 -3.23
C SER A 3 24.80 -4.08 -2.15
N LYS A 4 24.90 -2.78 -2.52
CA LYS A 4 25.13 -1.70 -1.55
C LYS A 4 23.88 -1.41 -0.71
N LEU A 5 22.70 -1.46 -1.34
CA LEU A 5 21.40 -1.30 -0.65
C LEU A 5 21.14 -2.45 0.34
N ASN A 6 21.46 -3.67 -0.05
CA ASN A 6 21.29 -4.83 0.83
C ASN A 6 22.20 -4.73 2.06
N LYS A 7 23.46 -4.29 1.87
CA LYS A 7 24.39 -4.04 2.97
C LYS A 7 23.89 -2.95 3.94
N TYR A 8 23.32 -1.88 3.40
CA TYR A 8 22.73 -0.79 4.20
C TYR A 8 21.51 -1.23 5.01
N PHE A 9 20.63 -2.06 4.44
CA PHE A 9 19.50 -2.64 5.19
C PHE A 9 19.98 -3.58 6.30
N LEU A 10 20.97 -4.43 6.03
CA LEU A 10 21.56 -5.32 7.04
C LEU A 10 22.18 -4.56 8.22
N ASP A 11 22.84 -3.43 7.97
CA ASP A 11 23.44 -2.59 9.03
C ASP A 11 22.37 -1.91 9.92
N ILE A 12 21.17 -1.67 9.38
CA ILE A 12 20.06 -1.02 10.08
C ILE A 12 19.21 -2.02 10.87
N LYS A 13 19.12 -3.27 10.39
CA LYS A 13 18.38 -4.38 10.99
C LYS A 13 18.50 -4.55 12.52
N PRO A 14 19.70 -4.47 13.15
CA PRO A 14 19.84 -4.61 14.61
C PRO A 14 19.13 -3.52 15.44
N HIS A 15 18.76 -2.38 14.85
CA HIS A 15 17.99 -1.33 15.54
C HIS A 15 16.50 -1.64 15.66
N PHE A 16 16.01 -2.62 14.89
CA PHE A 16 14.61 -3.03 14.84
C PHE A 16 14.38 -4.42 15.46
N GLU A 17 15.42 -5.25 15.62
CA GLU A 17 15.35 -6.57 16.28
C GLU A 17 15.12 -6.48 17.80
N GLU A 18 14.88 -7.63 18.46
CA GLU A 18 14.56 -7.70 19.89
C GLU A 18 15.68 -7.10 20.77
N GLY A 19 15.45 -5.87 21.24
CA GLY A 19 16.41 -5.10 22.05
C GLY A 19 16.73 -3.70 21.49
N GLY A 20 16.33 -3.40 20.25
CA GLY A 20 16.50 -2.10 19.61
C GLY A 20 15.43 -1.07 19.99
N LYS A 21 15.79 0.23 19.95
CA LYS A 21 14.91 1.36 20.29
C LYS A 21 13.61 1.41 19.45
N PHE A 22 13.59 0.78 18.28
CA PHE A 22 12.46 0.81 17.33
C PHE A 22 11.78 -0.56 17.14
N LYS A 23 11.81 -1.44 18.14
CA LYS A 23 11.14 -2.77 18.11
C LYS A 23 9.68 -2.72 17.64
N SER A 24 8.93 -1.66 17.98
CA SER A 24 7.53 -1.51 17.54
C SER A 24 7.36 -1.30 16.03
N LEU A 25 8.39 -0.81 15.33
CA LEU A 25 8.38 -0.57 13.88
C LEU A 25 9.03 -1.72 13.09
N TYR A 26 9.44 -2.78 13.79
CA TYR A 26 9.97 -4.01 13.17
C TYR A 26 9.04 -4.60 12.09
N PRO A 27 7.70 -4.67 12.27
CA PRO A 27 6.82 -5.22 11.24
C PRO A 27 6.83 -4.41 9.95
N LEU A 28 6.98 -3.08 10.06
CA LEU A 28 7.07 -2.19 8.91
C LEU A 28 8.40 -2.40 8.19
N TYR A 29 9.50 -2.45 8.94
CA TYR A 29 10.84 -2.71 8.41
C TYR A 29 10.90 -4.07 7.68
N GLU A 30 10.36 -5.13 8.28
CA GLU A 30 10.32 -6.46 7.68
C GLU A 30 9.47 -6.50 6.40
N ALA A 31 8.33 -5.78 6.38
CA ALA A 31 7.50 -5.66 5.19
C ALA A 31 8.25 -4.97 4.04
N PHE A 32 9.01 -3.90 4.32
CA PHE A 32 9.84 -3.21 3.33
C PHE A 32 11.03 -4.06 2.85
N ASP A 33 11.75 -4.72 3.77
CA ASP A 33 12.86 -5.64 3.46
C ASP A 33 12.37 -6.77 2.55
N SER A 34 11.23 -7.39 2.90
CA SER A 34 10.62 -8.47 2.11
C SER A 34 10.01 -8.00 0.78
N PHE A 35 9.69 -6.71 0.62
CA PHE A 35 9.22 -6.15 -0.66
C PHE A 35 10.38 -5.94 -1.62
N LEU A 36 11.50 -5.39 -1.13
CA LEU A 36 12.67 -5.04 -1.94
C LEU A 36 13.57 -6.26 -2.21
N PHE A 37 13.68 -7.18 -1.26
CA PHE A 37 14.57 -8.33 -1.31
C PHE A 37 13.77 -9.64 -1.22
N SER A 38 14.07 -10.59 -2.12
CA SER A 38 13.47 -11.93 -2.07
C SER A 38 14.13 -12.78 -0.99
N THR A 39 13.37 -13.69 -0.38
CA THR A 39 13.86 -14.55 0.70
C THR A 39 14.90 -15.53 0.14
N THR A 40 16.14 -15.49 0.63
CA THR A 40 17.19 -16.45 0.24
C THR A 40 17.04 -17.81 0.95
N LYS A 41 15.80 -18.27 1.19
CA LYS A 41 15.55 -19.60 1.76
C LYS A 41 15.49 -20.62 0.61
N SER A 42 16.61 -21.28 0.36
CA SER A 42 16.67 -22.39 -0.59
C SER A 42 16.10 -23.66 0.04
N THR A 43 15.36 -24.45 -0.74
CA THR A 43 14.84 -25.74 -0.27
C THR A 43 16.00 -26.73 -0.11
N PRO A 44 16.20 -27.31 1.08
CA PRO A 44 17.31 -28.23 1.34
C PRO A 44 17.15 -29.61 0.67
N ALA A 45 15.92 -29.99 0.28
CA ALA A 45 15.60 -31.26 -0.35
C ALA A 45 14.93 -31.05 -1.73
N ALA A 46 15.05 -32.04 -2.62
CA ALA A 46 14.47 -32.01 -3.96
C ALA A 46 12.94 -32.10 -3.90
N PRO A 47 12.20 -31.04 -4.31
CA PRO A 47 10.74 -31.09 -4.38
C PRO A 47 10.28 -31.88 -5.61
N HIS A 48 9.11 -32.52 -5.53
CA HIS A 48 8.47 -33.19 -6.66
C HIS A 48 8.14 -32.22 -7.82
N VAL A 49 7.76 -30.98 -7.50
CA VAL A 49 7.58 -29.88 -8.45
C VAL A 49 8.25 -28.64 -7.88
N ARG A 50 9.09 -27.98 -8.67
CA ARG A 50 9.73 -26.71 -8.33
C ARG A 50 9.00 -25.58 -9.03
N ASP A 51 8.36 -24.71 -8.25
CA ASP A 51 7.89 -23.42 -8.74
C ASP A 51 9.01 -22.39 -8.60
N ALA A 52 9.32 -21.69 -9.70
CA ALA A 52 10.29 -20.60 -9.72
C ALA A 52 9.64 -19.25 -9.37
N VAL A 53 8.32 -19.22 -9.26
CA VAL A 53 7.53 -18.03 -9.01
C VAL A 53 7.45 -17.74 -7.51
N ASP A 54 7.91 -16.54 -7.14
CA ASP A 54 7.73 -16.01 -5.79
C ASP A 54 6.28 -15.49 -5.65
N LEU A 55 5.44 -16.26 -4.94
CA LEU A 55 4.02 -15.94 -4.71
C LEU A 55 3.83 -14.53 -4.13
N LYS A 56 4.73 -14.09 -3.24
CA LYS A 56 4.63 -12.76 -2.62
C LYS A 56 4.90 -11.67 -3.67
N ARG A 57 5.86 -11.89 -4.57
CA ARG A 57 6.15 -10.95 -5.66
C ARG A 57 4.98 -10.83 -6.64
N ILE A 58 4.34 -11.93 -7.02
CA ILE A 58 3.14 -11.87 -7.87
C ILE A 58 2.03 -11.08 -7.17
N MET A 59 1.76 -11.37 -5.90
CA MET A 59 0.72 -10.65 -5.15
C MET A 59 0.96 -9.14 -5.12
N ILE A 60 2.20 -8.71 -4.92
CA ILE A 60 2.59 -7.30 -4.94
C ILE A 60 2.39 -6.66 -6.33
N THR A 61 2.76 -7.36 -7.40
CA THR A 61 2.58 -6.83 -8.76
C THR A 61 1.10 -6.60 -9.10
N VAL A 62 0.21 -7.46 -8.60
CA VAL A 62 -1.24 -7.29 -8.75
C VAL A 62 -1.73 -6.04 -8.01
N ILE A 63 -1.27 -5.81 -6.78
CA ILE A 63 -1.63 -4.62 -6.01
C ILE A 63 -1.19 -3.34 -6.75
N ILE A 64 0.05 -3.32 -7.27
CA ILE A 64 0.57 -2.17 -8.03
C ILE A 64 -0.27 -1.92 -9.29
N ALA A 65 -0.68 -2.98 -9.99
CA ALA A 65 -1.55 -2.88 -11.16
C ALA A 65 -2.97 -2.37 -10.81
N LEU A 66 -3.47 -2.63 -9.60
CA LEU A 66 -4.78 -2.15 -9.14
C LEU A 66 -4.78 -0.68 -8.70
N VAL A 67 -3.63 -0.09 -8.36
CA VAL A 67 -3.54 1.33 -7.94
C VAL A 67 -4.17 2.30 -8.96
N PRO A 68 -3.82 2.30 -10.26
CA PRO A 68 -4.44 3.23 -11.21
C PRO A 68 -5.94 2.99 -11.38
N CYS A 69 -6.37 1.72 -11.36
CA CYS A 69 -7.79 1.36 -11.47
C CYS A 69 -8.61 1.88 -10.27
N THR A 70 -8.09 1.68 -9.06
CA THR A 70 -8.74 2.14 -7.82
C THR A 70 -8.80 3.65 -7.74
N LEU A 71 -7.74 4.38 -8.13
CA LEU A 71 -7.76 5.84 -8.18
C LEU A 71 -8.81 6.36 -9.16
N MET A 72 -8.91 5.76 -10.35
CA MET A 72 -9.93 6.14 -11.33
C MET A 72 -11.35 5.84 -10.82
N ALA A 73 -11.55 4.70 -10.16
CA ALA A 73 -12.83 4.34 -9.57
C ALA A 73 -13.27 5.33 -8.48
N LEU A 74 -12.34 5.74 -7.59
CA LEU A 74 -12.59 6.74 -6.56
C LEU A 74 -12.96 8.10 -7.17
N TRP A 75 -12.23 8.55 -8.19
CA TRP A 75 -12.52 9.80 -8.89
C TRP A 75 -13.90 9.77 -9.56
N ASN A 76 -14.18 8.73 -10.35
CA ASN A 76 -15.44 8.63 -11.10
C ASN A 76 -16.65 8.51 -10.18
N THR A 77 -16.56 7.68 -9.14
CA THR A 77 -17.64 7.49 -8.16
C THR A 77 -17.85 8.76 -7.32
N GLY A 78 -16.78 9.42 -6.90
CA GLY A 78 -16.84 10.69 -6.17
C GLY A 78 -17.47 11.81 -7.00
N TYR A 79 -17.09 11.92 -8.28
CA TYR A 79 -17.68 12.89 -9.20
C TYR A 79 -19.20 12.69 -9.36
N GLN A 80 -19.64 11.45 -9.59
CA GLN A 80 -21.08 11.14 -9.70
C GLN A 80 -21.83 11.43 -8.39
N ALA A 81 -21.23 11.11 -7.24
CA ALA A 81 -21.83 11.41 -5.94
C ALA A 81 -21.97 12.92 -5.72
N ASN A 82 -20.95 13.72 -6.03
CA ASN A 82 -20.99 15.17 -5.84
C ASN A 82 -22.01 15.84 -6.77
N LEU A 83 -22.14 15.38 -8.02
CA LEU A 83 -23.18 15.89 -8.94
C LEU A 83 -24.58 15.76 -8.36
N VAL A 84 -24.92 14.58 -7.83
CA VAL A 84 -26.23 14.31 -7.24
C VAL A 84 -26.45 15.14 -5.98
N LEU A 85 -25.43 15.32 -5.14
CA LEU A 85 -25.55 16.13 -3.92
C LEU A 85 -25.79 17.61 -4.21
N VAL A 86 -25.19 18.15 -5.28
CA VAL A 86 -25.46 19.52 -5.75
C VAL A 86 -26.86 19.65 -6.32
N GLU A 87 -27.33 18.67 -7.11
CA GLU A 87 -28.67 18.67 -7.69
C GLU A 87 -29.78 18.63 -6.61
N ILE A 88 -29.58 17.81 -5.57
CA ILE A 88 -30.53 17.67 -4.46
C ILE A 88 -30.41 18.83 -3.45
N GLY A 89 -29.28 19.57 -3.46
CA GLY A 89 -29.01 20.65 -2.52
C GLY A 89 -28.87 20.17 -1.06
N ALA A 90 -28.57 18.88 -0.86
CA ALA A 90 -28.51 18.24 0.44
C ALA A 90 -27.08 17.75 0.73
N MET A 91 -26.61 17.96 1.96
CA MET A 91 -25.37 17.35 2.43
C MET A 91 -25.64 15.98 3.03
N PRO A 92 -24.76 14.98 2.82
CA PRO A 92 -24.89 13.68 3.47
C PRO A 92 -24.82 13.81 4.98
N ASP A 93 -25.74 13.17 5.70
CA ASP A 93 -25.72 13.20 7.17
C ASP A 93 -24.54 12.41 7.77
N GLY A 94 -24.06 12.85 8.93
CA GLY A 94 -23.04 12.19 9.73
C GLY A 94 -21.61 12.72 9.55
N TRP A 95 -20.62 11.94 10.02
CA TRP A 95 -19.21 12.34 10.02
C TRP A 95 -18.64 12.59 8.62
N ARG A 96 -19.16 11.89 7.60
CA ARG A 96 -18.79 12.10 6.20
C ARG A 96 -19.22 13.48 5.73
N GLY A 97 -20.43 13.92 6.07
CA GLY A 97 -20.92 15.27 5.79
C GLY A 97 -20.07 16.35 6.44
N ALA A 98 -19.65 16.13 7.69
CA ALA A 98 -18.78 17.06 8.41
C ALA A 98 -17.43 17.25 7.69
N ILE A 99 -16.82 16.17 7.20
CA ILE A 99 -15.58 16.24 6.43
C ILE A 99 -15.81 16.88 5.05
N MET A 100 -16.87 16.49 4.35
CA MET A 100 -17.23 17.07 3.04
C MET A 100 -17.61 18.55 3.13
N GLY A 101 -18.09 19.03 4.28
CA GLY A 101 -18.36 20.44 4.53
C GLY A 101 -17.10 21.29 4.68
N ILE A 102 -16.00 20.69 5.15
CA ILE A 102 -14.70 21.36 5.27
C ILE A 102 -13.99 21.42 3.92
N ILE A 103 -14.11 20.35 3.12
CA ILE A 103 -13.41 20.20 1.83
C ILE A 103 -14.19 20.86 0.68
N GLY A 104 -15.53 20.88 0.75
CA GLY A 104 -16.41 21.39 -0.30
C GLY A 104 -16.95 20.27 -1.21
N ILE A 105 -18.13 20.49 -1.81
CA ILE A 105 -18.86 19.52 -2.67
C ILE A 105 -18.92 20.02 -4.12
N ASN A 106 -17.90 20.74 -4.59
CA ASN A 106 -17.92 21.26 -5.95
C ASN A 106 -17.56 20.14 -6.95
N PRO A 107 -18.43 19.77 -7.92
CA PRO A 107 -18.15 18.71 -8.88
C PRO A 107 -17.01 19.06 -9.85
N GLN A 108 -16.71 20.35 -10.01
CA GLN A 108 -15.66 20.86 -10.91
C GLN A 108 -14.36 21.24 -10.19
N SER A 109 -14.27 21.16 -8.86
CA SER A 109 -13.03 21.48 -8.16
C SER A 109 -12.04 20.32 -8.24
N LEU A 110 -10.79 20.63 -8.62
CA LEU A 110 -9.64 19.73 -8.50
C LEU A 110 -9.07 19.72 -7.06
N THR A 111 -9.81 20.31 -6.12
CA THR A 111 -9.56 20.46 -4.68
C THR A 111 -10.79 19.99 -3.92
#